data_AF-A0A7Z0D241-F1
#
_entry.id   AF-A0A7Z0D241-F1
#
_cell.length_a   1.000
_cell.length_b   1.000
_cell.length_c   1.000
_cell.angle_alpha   90.00
_cell.angle_beta   90.00
_cell.angle_gamma   90.00
#
_symmetry.space_group_name_H-M   'P 1'
#
loop_
_entity.id
_entity.type
_entity.pdbx_description
1 polymer ?
#
loop_
_entity_poly.entity_id
_entity_poly.type
_entity_poly.pdbx_seq_one_letter_code
_entity_poly.pdbx_strand_id
1 'polypeptide(L)'
;MSGGNHTITGSRDRSFFGHPKVLANLFGVEVWERFSFYGMQGIVLIYMYYSATRGGLGLDKSIATGIVGGYGGTVYICAILGGWLADRVLGAERVLFFSAIVVMFGHIFLGVLPGYAGLFAGLICIAVGSGGIKTTATSLVGTLYSTDDERRDAGFSLFYMGINVGALVGPFLTGILQKEWGFHFGFGLAALGMAIGLVQYSIGRKNLPESGKRVPNPLPKSAYPKLIGIAVAGLALLVVLTLVHVITAANLAVVVIIAAAAAAVVYFIVILRSRRITHVERRRVLAFIPMLIANSAFWSLYQQQFTVVTIYTDVRLDRSLFGWEMPVSWSQSINPVFIIVFAGVFAAIWTKLGSRQPSTPMKFVVGMAIMGVAFLLFITMSGTGMHGAPLLGLVGVIFVFTVAELFISPVGLSLTTKLSPSIFQTQTVALYFLSVAIGTAMAGELAKWYSPDHEVAYFGIIGGAGIVVALLLLAFIKPIRSLMSGVH
;
A
#
# COMPACT_ATOMS: atom_id res chain seq x y z
N MET A 1 15.95 -36.61 34.69
CA MET A 1 16.00 -36.01 33.33
C MET A 1 14.57 -35.94 32.81
N SER A 2 13.92 -34.79 33.03
CA SER A 2 12.52 -34.55 32.64
C SER A 2 12.51 -33.93 31.24
N GLY A 3 12.03 -34.69 30.26
CA GLY A 3 11.79 -34.21 28.91
C GLY A 3 10.53 -33.34 28.88
N GLY A 4 10.74 -32.02 28.81
CA GLY A 4 9.66 -31.08 28.59
C GLY A 4 9.15 -31.16 27.15
N ASN A 5 8.03 -31.87 26.96
CA ASN A 5 7.19 -31.74 25.78
C ASN A 5 6.66 -30.30 25.71
N HIS A 6 7.28 -29.45 24.90
CA HIS A 6 6.69 -28.18 24.47
C HIS A 6 5.57 -28.50 23.46
N THR A 7 4.39 -28.85 23.97
CA THR A 7 3.16 -28.81 23.19
C THR A 7 2.93 -27.37 22.76
N ILE A 8 3.02 -27.12 21.44
CA ILE A 8 2.51 -25.91 20.82
C ILE A 8 1.00 -25.92 21.05
N THR A 9 0.54 -25.26 22.11
CA THR A 9 -0.87 -25.02 22.34
C THR A 9 -1.34 -23.98 21.33
N GLY A 10 -1.67 -24.44 20.11
CA GLY A 10 -2.54 -23.68 19.21
C GLY A 10 -3.76 -23.27 20.03
N SER A 11 -3.93 -21.96 20.24
CA SER A 11 -4.85 -21.50 21.27
C SER A 11 -6.26 -21.99 20.92
N ARG A 12 -6.85 -22.84 21.78
CA ARG A 12 -8.26 -23.27 21.71
C ARG A 12 -9.22 -22.11 21.99
N ASP A 13 -8.71 -20.91 22.24
CA ASP A 13 -9.48 -19.68 22.40
C ASP A 13 -10.26 -19.36 21.11
N ARG A 14 -11.55 -19.05 21.28
CA ARG A 14 -12.54 -18.73 20.25
C ARG A 14 -13.30 -17.43 20.56
N SER A 15 -12.80 -16.59 21.48
CA SER A 15 -13.53 -15.44 22.01
C SER A 15 -13.75 -14.28 21.03
N PHE A 16 -13.18 -14.28 19.82
CA PHE A 16 -13.40 -13.24 18.81
C PHE A 16 -13.86 -13.86 17.48
N PHE A 17 -15.19 -13.93 17.28
CA PHE A 17 -15.80 -14.54 16.09
C PHE A 17 -15.25 -15.95 15.76
N GLY A 18 -14.96 -16.77 16.79
CA GLY A 18 -14.38 -18.10 16.61
C GLY A 18 -12.85 -18.15 16.54
N HIS A 19 -12.19 -17.00 16.60
CA HIS A 19 -10.73 -16.84 16.58
C HIS A 19 -10.16 -16.46 17.96
N PRO A 20 -8.83 -16.59 18.16
CA PRO A 20 -8.17 -16.19 19.41
C PRO A 20 -8.44 -14.72 19.77
N LYS A 21 -8.65 -14.41 21.05
CA LYS A 21 -8.89 -13.03 21.52
C LYS A 21 -7.78 -12.05 21.12
N VAL A 22 -6.55 -12.56 21.00
CA VAL A 22 -5.39 -11.77 20.57
C VAL A 22 -5.56 -11.23 19.14
N LEU A 23 -6.33 -11.93 18.28
CA LEU A 23 -6.68 -11.42 16.95
C LEU A 23 -7.47 -10.12 17.05
N ALA A 24 -8.36 -9.95 18.04
CA ALA A 24 -9.12 -8.72 18.22
C ALA A 24 -8.21 -7.51 18.46
N ASN A 25 -7.08 -7.70 19.14
CA ASN A 25 -6.10 -6.64 19.39
C ASN A 25 -5.33 -6.28 18.10
N LEU A 26 -4.91 -7.28 17.33
CA LEU A 26 -4.23 -7.07 16.03
C LEU A 26 -5.17 -6.47 14.98
N PHE A 27 -6.42 -6.92 14.96
CA PHE A 27 -7.48 -6.35 14.13
C PHE A 27 -7.73 -4.88 14.52
N GLY A 28 -7.87 -4.59 15.81
CA GLY A 28 -8.12 -3.23 16.30
C GLY A 28 -7.02 -2.24 15.93
N VAL A 29 -5.75 -2.59 16.18
CA VAL A 29 -4.63 -1.72 15.80
C VAL A 29 -4.54 -1.51 14.29
N GLU A 30 -4.86 -2.54 13.49
CA GLU A 30 -4.89 -2.40 12.02
C GLU A 30 -6.03 -1.50 11.55
N VAL A 31 -7.23 -1.62 12.11
CA VAL A 31 -8.36 -0.74 11.79
C VAL A 31 -7.99 0.72 12.07
N TRP A 32 -7.42 0.99 13.24
CA TRP A 32 -7.05 2.34 13.65
C TRP A 32 -5.89 2.93 12.86
N GLU A 33 -4.87 2.12 12.56
CA GLU A 33 -3.80 2.55 11.68
C GLU A 33 -4.36 2.89 10.29
N ARG A 34 -5.20 2.02 9.71
CA ARG A 34 -5.74 2.23 8.36
C ARG A 34 -6.71 3.40 8.32
N PHE A 35 -7.51 3.58 9.37
CA PHE A 35 -8.32 4.78 9.58
C PHE A 35 -7.45 6.05 9.54
N SER A 36 -6.37 6.08 10.31
CA SER A 36 -5.49 7.26 10.39
C SER A 36 -4.72 7.50 9.08
N PHE A 37 -4.19 6.45 8.46
CA PHE A 37 -3.45 6.50 7.21
C PHE A 37 -4.33 6.98 6.05
N TYR A 38 -5.47 6.33 5.81
CA TYR A 38 -6.36 6.71 4.71
C TYR A 38 -7.10 8.02 4.98
N GLY A 39 -7.43 8.32 6.25
CA GLY A 39 -7.99 9.62 6.61
C GLY A 39 -7.03 10.78 6.28
N MET A 40 -5.77 10.65 6.69
CA MET A 40 -4.72 11.61 6.31
C MET A 40 -4.52 11.67 4.79
N GLN A 41 -4.43 10.51 4.12
CA GLN A 41 -4.29 10.41 2.66
C GLN A 41 -5.47 11.08 1.91
N GLY A 42 -6.65 11.06 2.52
CA GLY A 42 -7.88 11.72 2.06
C GLY A 42 -7.77 13.21 1.86
N ILE A 43 -6.94 13.87 2.68
CA ILE A 43 -6.90 15.34 2.78
C ILE A 43 -5.52 15.94 2.53
N VAL A 44 -4.45 15.14 2.53
CA VAL A 44 -3.07 15.66 2.43
C VAL A 44 -2.77 16.30 1.08
N LEU A 45 -3.31 15.76 -0.02
CA LEU A 45 -3.08 16.35 -1.35
C LEU A 45 -3.69 17.75 -1.43
N ILE A 46 -4.96 17.88 -1.03
CA ILE A 46 -5.66 19.16 -1.05
C ILE A 46 -5.06 20.14 -0.02
N TYR A 47 -4.57 19.67 1.13
CA TYR A 47 -3.80 20.49 2.07
C TYR A 47 -2.55 21.11 1.42
N MET A 48 -1.84 20.33 0.61
CA MET A 48 -0.64 20.82 -0.08
C MET A 48 -0.97 21.90 -1.11
N TYR A 49 -1.97 21.70 -1.98
CA TYR A 49 -2.21 22.63 -3.09
C TYR A 49 -3.27 23.72 -2.83
N TYR A 50 -4.09 23.61 -1.78
CA TYR A 50 -5.00 24.71 -1.42
C TYR A 50 -4.21 25.94 -0.99
N SER A 51 -4.76 27.12 -1.27
CA SER A 51 -4.15 28.39 -0.85
C SER A 51 -4.07 28.51 0.67
N ALA A 52 -3.15 29.36 1.15
CA ALA A 52 -3.05 29.70 2.57
C ALA A 52 -4.37 30.26 3.14
N THR A 53 -5.14 30.98 2.34
CA THR A 53 -6.48 31.49 2.71
C THR A 53 -7.52 30.38 2.93
N ARG A 54 -7.33 29.20 2.33
CA ARG A 54 -8.12 27.98 2.57
C ARG A 54 -7.45 27.04 3.57
N GLY A 55 -6.42 27.50 4.29
CA GLY A 55 -5.66 26.72 5.27
C GLY A 55 -4.67 25.71 4.68
N GLY A 56 -4.39 25.78 3.38
CA GLY A 56 -3.40 24.93 2.71
C GLY A 56 -2.01 25.57 2.57
N LEU A 57 -1.10 24.90 1.87
CA LEU A 57 0.30 25.32 1.70
C LEU A 57 0.58 26.11 0.42
N GLY A 58 -0.36 26.12 -0.52
CA GLY A 58 -0.24 26.81 -1.81
C GLY A 58 0.81 26.22 -2.74
N LEU A 59 1.13 24.93 -2.62
CA LEU A 59 2.01 24.24 -3.56
C LEU A 59 1.35 24.09 -4.93
N ASP A 60 2.17 24.08 -5.96
CA ASP A 60 1.72 23.68 -7.28
C ASP A 60 1.20 22.23 -7.27
N LYS A 61 0.12 21.96 -8.01
CA LYS A 61 -0.52 20.63 -8.06
C LYS A 61 0.44 19.55 -8.55
N SER A 62 1.35 19.87 -9.48
CA SER A 62 2.35 18.92 -9.98
C SER A 62 3.37 18.54 -8.91
N ILE A 63 3.78 19.49 -8.06
CA ILE A 63 4.66 19.22 -6.91
C ILE A 63 3.91 18.40 -5.86
N ALA A 64 2.68 18.81 -5.51
CA ALA A 64 1.88 18.13 -4.50
C ALA A 64 1.60 16.66 -4.87
N THR A 65 1.23 16.39 -6.11
CA THR A 65 1.02 15.01 -6.60
C THR A 65 2.32 14.19 -6.65
N GLY A 66 3.43 14.81 -7.05
CA GLY A 66 4.76 14.21 -6.96
C GLY A 66 5.15 13.81 -5.53
N ILE A 67 4.85 14.66 -4.54
CA ILE A 67 5.05 14.36 -3.12
C ILE A 67 4.18 13.16 -2.70
N VAL A 68 2.88 13.14 -3.02
CA VAL A 68 1.98 12.03 -2.66
C VAL A 68 2.49 10.70 -3.22
N GLY A 69 2.88 10.67 -4.50
CA GLY A 69 3.42 9.46 -5.13
C GLY A 69 4.76 9.03 -4.53
N GLY A 70 5.70 9.95 -4.35
CA GLY A 70 7.00 9.67 -3.76
C GLY A 70 6.92 9.18 -2.32
N TYR A 71 6.09 9.82 -1.50
CA TYR A 71 5.76 9.38 -0.15
C TYR A 71 5.14 7.98 -0.15
N GLY A 72 4.10 7.76 -0.97
CA GLY A 72 3.43 6.47 -1.06
C GLY A 72 4.39 5.34 -1.49
N GLY A 73 5.28 5.61 -2.44
CA GLY A 73 6.34 4.67 -2.84
C GLY A 73 7.33 4.38 -1.71
N THR A 74 7.71 5.42 -0.95
CA THR A 74 8.62 5.29 0.19
C THR A 74 8.04 4.44 1.32
N VAL A 75 6.73 4.50 1.58
CA VAL A 75 6.04 3.61 2.54
C VAL A 75 6.32 2.13 2.23
N TYR A 76 6.29 1.74 0.94
CA TYR A 76 6.57 0.36 0.52
C TYR A 76 8.06 -0.01 0.63
N ILE A 77 8.97 0.94 0.44
CA ILE A 77 10.40 0.73 0.70
C ILE A 77 10.63 0.53 2.21
N CYS A 78 10.03 1.38 3.04
CA CYS A 78 10.06 1.27 4.49
C CYS A 78 9.43 -0.03 4.98
N ALA A 79 8.44 -0.59 4.26
CA ALA A 79 7.89 -1.90 4.56
C ALA A 79 8.94 -3.01 4.50
N ILE A 80 9.80 -2.99 3.48
CA ILE A 80 10.91 -3.95 3.34
C ILE A 80 11.88 -3.80 4.52
N LEU A 81 12.23 -2.57 4.88
CA LEU A 81 13.12 -2.28 6.01
C LEU A 81 12.52 -2.71 7.36
N GLY A 82 11.23 -2.47 7.56
CA GLY A 82 10.49 -2.87 8.75
C GLY A 82 10.44 -4.39 8.92
N GLY A 83 10.16 -5.13 7.84
CA GLY A 83 10.18 -6.58 7.84
C GLY A 83 11.58 -7.14 8.15
N TRP A 84 12.63 -6.53 7.57
CA TRP A 84 14.01 -6.90 7.87
C TRP A 84 14.38 -6.63 9.34
N LEU A 85 13.97 -5.48 9.89
CA LEU A 85 14.24 -5.12 11.29
C LEU A 85 13.55 -6.08 12.25
N ALA A 86 12.34 -6.54 11.91
CA ALA A 86 11.60 -7.53 12.67
C ALA A 86 12.27 -8.91 12.62
N ASP A 87 12.77 -9.32 11.46
CA ASP A 87 13.46 -10.60 11.26
C ASP A 87 14.81 -10.67 11.99
N ARG A 88 15.55 -9.56 12.04
CA ARG A 88 16.98 -9.56 12.35
C ARG A 88 17.38 -8.92 13.68
N VAL A 89 16.58 -8.00 14.21
CA VAL A 89 16.98 -7.12 15.32
C VAL A 89 15.99 -7.13 16.47
N LEU A 90 14.73 -6.79 16.23
CA LEU A 90 13.79 -6.44 17.30
C LEU A 90 12.64 -7.43 17.51
N GLY A 91 12.30 -8.26 16.51
CA GLY A 91 11.09 -9.09 16.51
C GLY A 91 9.86 -8.31 16.04
N ALA A 92 8.88 -9.01 15.47
CA ALA A 92 7.70 -8.39 14.84
C ALA A 92 6.88 -7.57 15.84
N GLU A 93 6.71 -8.07 17.07
CA GLU A 93 5.95 -7.41 18.13
C GLU A 93 6.49 -6.01 18.46
N ARG A 94 7.81 -5.89 18.65
CA ARG A 94 8.45 -4.62 19.03
C ARG A 94 8.50 -3.65 17.87
N VAL A 95 8.79 -4.14 16.66
CA VAL A 95 8.78 -3.30 15.46
C VAL A 95 7.39 -2.73 15.24
N LEU A 96 6.31 -3.51 15.37
CA LEU A 96 4.94 -3.01 15.28
C LEU A 96 4.72 -1.89 16.31
N PHE A 97 5.04 -2.15 17.57
CA PHE A 97 4.83 -1.19 18.66
C PHE A 97 5.52 0.16 18.44
N PHE A 98 6.83 0.14 18.15
CA PHE A 98 7.58 1.37 17.92
C PHE A 98 7.14 2.06 16.63
N SER A 99 6.80 1.29 15.59
CA SER A 99 6.28 1.85 14.35
C SER A 99 4.94 2.56 14.55
N ALA A 100 4.04 2.00 15.37
CA ALA A 100 2.78 2.63 15.76
C ALA A 100 2.97 3.96 16.50
N ILE A 101 3.98 4.03 17.39
CA ILE A 101 4.36 5.30 18.04
C ILE A 101 4.84 6.32 16.99
N VAL A 102 5.67 5.90 16.04
CA VAL A 102 6.19 6.79 14.99
C VAL A 102 5.06 7.30 14.08
N VAL A 103 4.08 6.46 13.69
CA VAL A 103 2.90 6.91 12.92
C VAL A 103 2.10 7.94 13.70
N MET A 104 1.85 7.70 15.00
CA MET A 104 1.13 8.65 15.85
C MET A 104 1.82 10.02 15.88
N PHE A 105 3.14 10.06 16.08
CA PHE A 105 3.90 11.31 16.01
C PHE A 105 3.81 11.99 14.65
N GLY A 106 3.82 11.21 13.56
CA GLY A 106 3.65 11.76 12.22
C GLY A 106 2.32 12.48 12.03
N HIS A 107 1.21 11.92 12.53
CA HIS A 107 -0.08 12.60 12.50
C HIS A 107 -0.13 13.81 13.43
N ILE A 108 0.50 13.75 14.61
CA ILE A 108 0.62 14.90 15.52
C ILE A 108 1.39 16.04 14.85
N PHE A 109 2.48 15.74 14.14
CA PHE A 109 3.24 16.76 13.41
C PHE A 109 2.42 17.44 12.32
N LEU A 110 1.60 16.71 11.57
CA LEU A 110 0.65 17.31 10.62
C LEU A 110 -0.45 18.15 11.29
N GLY A 111 -0.92 17.72 12.47
CA GLY A 111 -1.97 18.40 13.21
C GLY A 111 -1.49 19.66 13.95
N VAL A 112 -0.25 19.70 14.41
CA VAL A 112 0.24 20.73 15.34
C VAL A 112 1.31 21.63 14.75
N LEU A 113 2.24 21.09 13.95
CA LEU A 113 3.32 21.90 13.39
C LEU A 113 2.84 22.61 12.11
N PRO A 114 3.08 23.93 11.99
CA PRO A 114 2.62 24.67 10.84
C PRO A 114 3.47 24.42 9.59
N GLY A 115 2.84 24.60 8.43
CA GLY A 115 3.54 24.73 7.16
C GLY A 115 4.29 23.47 6.69
N TYR A 116 5.39 23.68 5.97
CA TYR A 116 6.23 22.62 5.42
C TYR A 116 6.92 21.76 6.47
N ALA A 117 7.21 22.33 7.65
CA ALA A 117 7.83 21.58 8.74
C ALA A 117 6.92 20.44 9.22
N GLY A 118 5.64 20.73 9.45
CA GLY A 118 4.65 19.72 9.81
C GLY A 118 4.43 18.69 8.70
N LEU A 119 4.36 19.14 7.44
CA LEU A 119 4.22 18.26 6.28
C LEU A 119 5.36 17.23 6.19
N PHE A 120 6.62 17.70 6.16
CA PHE A 120 7.76 16.81 5.96
C PHE A 120 8.01 15.90 7.17
N ALA A 121 7.98 16.45 8.39
CA ALA A 121 8.14 15.64 9.60
C ALA A 121 7.02 14.58 9.69
N GLY A 122 5.79 14.98 9.38
CA GLY A 122 4.63 14.10 9.37
C GLY A 122 4.76 12.95 8.38
N LEU A 123 4.98 13.26 7.09
CA LEU A 123 5.08 12.25 6.03
C LEU A 123 6.27 11.31 6.21
N ILE A 124 7.42 11.80 6.69
CA ILE A 124 8.59 10.94 6.97
C ILE A 124 8.26 9.95 8.09
N CYS A 125 7.69 10.43 9.20
CA CYS A 125 7.30 9.57 10.31
C CYS A 125 6.26 8.54 9.87
N ILE A 126 5.20 8.95 9.16
CA ILE A 126 4.18 8.02 8.69
C ILE A 126 4.77 7.01 7.70
N ALA A 127 5.66 7.41 6.78
CA ALA A 127 6.28 6.48 5.84
C ALA A 127 7.09 5.38 6.56
N VAL A 128 7.93 5.77 7.52
CA VAL A 128 8.75 4.83 8.30
C VAL A 128 7.87 3.94 9.18
N GLY A 129 6.91 4.52 9.89
CA GLY A 129 6.03 3.80 10.80
C GLY A 129 5.06 2.86 10.07
N SER A 130 4.30 3.34 9.08
CA SER A 130 3.34 2.50 8.37
C SER A 130 4.02 1.36 7.62
N GLY A 131 5.24 1.55 7.10
CA GLY A 131 6.04 0.45 6.54
C GLY A 131 6.30 -0.66 7.57
N GLY A 132 6.76 -0.28 8.76
CA GLY A 132 6.99 -1.21 9.87
C GLY A 132 5.73 -1.97 10.30
N ILE A 133 4.60 -1.28 10.45
CA ILE A 133 3.32 -1.91 10.84
C ILE A 133 2.83 -2.88 9.76
N LYS A 134 2.84 -2.47 8.49
CA LYS A 134 2.31 -3.25 7.36
C LYS A 134 2.92 -4.64 7.24
N THR A 135 4.21 -4.79 7.54
CA THR A 135 4.89 -6.10 7.47
C THR A 135 4.76 -6.92 8.74
N THR A 136 4.74 -6.27 9.90
CA THR A 136 4.80 -6.94 11.19
C THR A 136 3.44 -7.34 11.73
N ALA A 137 2.38 -6.58 11.44
CA ALA A 137 1.01 -6.94 11.82
C ALA A 137 0.59 -8.26 11.18
N THR A 138 0.79 -8.41 9.86
CA THR A 138 0.51 -9.66 9.13
C THR A 138 1.37 -10.83 9.65
N SER A 139 2.64 -10.58 9.99
CA SER A 139 3.51 -11.59 10.59
C SER A 139 2.98 -12.06 11.94
N LEU A 140 2.53 -11.14 12.81
CA LEU A 140 1.98 -11.48 14.12
C LEU A 140 0.68 -12.25 14.02
N VAL A 141 -0.21 -11.91 13.09
CA VAL A 141 -1.43 -12.71 12.82
C VAL A 141 -1.04 -14.13 12.43
N GLY A 142 -0.01 -14.29 11.61
CA GLY A 142 0.53 -15.59 11.23
C GLY A 142 1.01 -16.43 12.42
N THR A 143 1.48 -15.80 13.50
CA THR A 143 1.91 -16.53 14.72
C THR A 143 0.77 -17.03 15.60
N LEU A 144 -0.47 -16.58 15.37
CA LEU A 144 -1.63 -16.98 16.17
C LEU A 144 -2.17 -18.38 15.83
N TYR A 145 -1.79 -18.92 14.66
CA TYR A 145 -2.31 -20.16 14.11
C TYR A 145 -1.17 -21.14 13.86
N SER A 146 -1.39 -22.42 14.13
CA SER A 146 -0.50 -23.47 13.63
C SER A 146 -0.65 -23.61 12.10
N THR A 147 0.32 -24.26 11.46
CA THR A 147 0.29 -24.52 10.00
C THR A 147 -0.97 -25.25 9.56
N ASP A 148 -1.49 -26.15 10.40
CA ASP A 148 -2.65 -27.00 10.11
C ASP A 148 -3.97 -26.48 10.71
N ASP A 149 -4.01 -25.25 11.26
CA ASP A 149 -5.26 -24.68 11.79
C ASP A 149 -6.13 -24.13 10.66
N GLU A 150 -7.26 -24.77 10.39
CA GLU A 150 -8.24 -24.37 9.36
C GLU A 150 -8.79 -22.96 9.56
N ARG A 151 -8.73 -22.41 10.78
CA ARG A 151 -9.18 -21.03 11.07
C ARG A 151 -8.22 -19.97 10.57
N ARG A 152 -7.01 -20.34 10.14
CA ARG A 152 -5.96 -19.40 9.76
C ARG A 152 -6.40 -18.47 8.62
N ASP A 153 -6.96 -19.03 7.56
CA ASP A 153 -7.36 -18.26 6.37
C ASP A 153 -8.54 -17.32 6.66
N ALA A 154 -9.50 -17.79 7.45
CA ALA A 154 -10.60 -16.96 7.94
C ALA A 154 -10.10 -15.84 8.87
N GLY A 155 -9.08 -16.11 9.68
CA GLY A 155 -8.44 -15.11 10.55
C GLY A 155 -7.73 -14.01 9.76
N PHE A 156 -7.00 -14.37 8.70
CA PHE A 156 -6.43 -13.39 7.76
C PHE A 156 -7.53 -12.59 7.05
N SER A 157 -8.62 -13.25 6.63
CA SER A 157 -9.76 -12.57 6.00
C SER A 157 -10.39 -11.53 6.92
N LEU A 158 -10.55 -11.84 8.22
CA LEU A 158 -11.04 -10.90 9.21
C LEU A 158 -10.07 -9.73 9.41
N PHE A 159 -8.76 -10.00 9.46
CA PHE A 159 -7.73 -8.97 9.50
C PHE A 159 -7.81 -8.02 8.28
N TYR A 160 -7.95 -8.57 7.06
CA TYR A 160 -8.14 -7.78 5.84
C TYR A 160 -9.44 -6.97 5.83
N MET A 161 -10.52 -7.47 6.46
CA MET A 161 -11.74 -6.69 6.63
C MET A 161 -11.46 -5.41 7.43
N GLY A 162 -10.62 -5.50 8.47
CA GLY A 162 -10.23 -4.35 9.29
C GLY A 162 -9.57 -3.24 8.48
N ILE A 163 -8.73 -3.60 7.50
CA ILE A 163 -8.10 -2.66 6.58
C ILE A 163 -9.14 -1.85 5.80
N ASN A 164 -10.15 -2.53 5.26
CA ASN A 164 -11.18 -1.88 4.45
C ASN A 164 -12.14 -1.04 5.30
N VAL A 165 -12.44 -1.47 6.53
CA VAL A 165 -13.22 -0.66 7.48
C VAL A 165 -12.48 0.64 7.81
N GLY A 166 -11.19 0.57 8.11
CA GLY A 166 -10.36 1.76 8.32
C GLY A 166 -10.33 2.67 7.09
N ALA A 167 -10.10 2.09 5.91
CA ALA A 167 -10.08 2.83 4.64
C ALA A 167 -11.41 3.50 4.28
N LEU A 168 -12.54 2.90 4.68
CA LEU A 168 -13.87 3.47 4.47
C LEU A 168 -14.12 4.65 5.42
N VAL A 169 -13.93 4.43 6.73
CA VAL A 169 -14.35 5.38 7.78
C VAL A 169 -13.35 6.53 7.94
N GLY A 170 -12.06 6.29 7.67
CA GLY A 170 -10.97 7.28 7.77
C GLY A 170 -11.23 8.56 6.97
N PRO A 171 -11.25 8.49 5.62
CA PRO A 171 -11.51 9.64 4.76
C PRO A 171 -12.87 10.29 5.01
N PHE A 172 -13.87 9.50 5.44
CA PHE A 172 -15.21 9.98 5.73
C PHE A 172 -15.21 10.97 6.91
N LEU A 173 -14.69 10.55 8.07
CA LEU A 173 -14.68 11.37 9.29
C LEU A 173 -13.63 12.49 9.24
N THR A 174 -12.42 12.20 8.78
CA THR A 174 -11.37 13.23 8.64
C THR A 174 -11.74 14.29 7.61
N GLY A 175 -12.46 13.91 6.55
CA GLY A 175 -12.99 14.83 5.54
C GLY A 175 -14.03 15.80 6.07
N ILE A 176 -15.00 15.30 6.85
CA ILE A 176 -15.99 16.16 7.53
C ILE A 176 -15.26 17.16 8.42
N LEU A 177 -14.35 16.67 9.27
CA LEU A 177 -13.65 17.52 10.22
C LEU A 177 -12.74 18.55 9.53
N GLN A 178 -12.10 18.15 8.43
CA GLN A 178 -11.31 19.05 7.59
C GLN A 178 -12.15 20.16 6.98
N LYS A 179 -13.34 19.83 6.45
CA LYS A 179 -14.23 20.80 5.82
C LYS A 179 -14.77 21.80 6.83
N GLU A 180 -15.23 21.32 7.98
CA GLU A 180 -15.90 22.15 8.98
C GLU A 180 -14.89 22.94 9.83
N TRP A 181 -13.80 22.32 10.28
CA TRP A 181 -12.88 22.90 11.28
C TRP A 181 -11.45 23.12 10.77
N GLY A 182 -11.12 22.63 9.57
CA GLY A 182 -9.82 22.84 8.92
C GLY A 182 -8.88 21.64 8.95
N PHE A 183 -7.82 21.70 8.14
CA PHE A 183 -6.89 20.58 7.90
C PHE A 183 -6.26 20.00 9.15
N HIS A 184 -5.79 20.86 10.06
CA HIS A 184 -5.13 20.44 11.29
C HIS A 184 -6.05 19.61 12.20
N PHE A 185 -7.35 19.89 12.23
CA PHE A 185 -8.31 19.05 12.95
C PHE A 185 -8.52 17.70 12.27
N GLY A 186 -8.61 17.66 10.93
CA GLY A 186 -8.62 16.41 10.16
C GLY A 186 -7.41 15.52 10.46
N PHE A 187 -6.21 16.10 10.46
CA PHE A 187 -4.97 15.39 10.85
C PHE A 187 -4.96 15.01 12.34
N GLY A 188 -5.48 15.87 13.22
CA GLY A 188 -5.63 15.59 14.65
C GLY A 188 -6.56 14.42 14.93
N LEU A 189 -7.63 14.24 14.16
CA LEU A 189 -8.50 13.07 14.25
C LEU A 189 -7.78 11.80 13.81
N ALA A 190 -6.95 11.87 12.76
CA ALA A 190 -6.09 10.75 12.39
C ALA A 190 -5.10 10.40 13.53
N ALA A 191 -4.51 11.40 14.19
CA ALA A 191 -3.64 11.20 15.35
C ALA A 191 -4.39 10.54 16.52
N LEU A 192 -5.61 10.99 16.81
CA LEU A 192 -6.46 10.41 17.84
C LEU A 192 -6.79 8.94 17.54
N GLY A 193 -7.17 8.63 16.29
CA GLY A 193 -7.42 7.26 15.86
C GLY A 193 -6.20 6.36 16.10
N MET A 194 -5.01 6.80 15.67
CA MET A 194 -3.77 6.05 15.89
C MET A 194 -3.44 5.90 17.39
N ALA A 195 -3.69 6.92 18.21
CA ALA A 195 -3.50 6.85 19.65
C ALA A 195 -4.41 5.81 20.31
N ILE A 196 -5.68 5.72 19.90
CA ILE A 196 -6.62 4.70 20.38
C ILE A 196 -6.11 3.30 20.00
N GLY A 197 -5.68 3.10 18.75
CA GLY A 197 -5.11 1.83 18.29
C GLY A 197 -3.85 1.43 19.06
N LEU A 198 -2.95 2.39 19.31
CA LEU A 198 -1.73 2.18 20.10
C LEU A 198 -2.04 1.83 21.56
N VAL A 199 -2.99 2.51 22.21
CA VAL A 199 -3.41 2.20 23.58
C VAL A 199 -4.01 0.80 23.65
N GLN A 200 -4.92 0.47 22.72
CA GLN A 200 -5.52 -0.86 22.62
C GLN A 200 -4.44 -1.94 22.46
N TYR A 201 -3.49 -1.75 21.55
CA TYR A 201 -2.39 -2.68 21.34
C TYR A 201 -1.46 -2.75 22.57
N SER A 202 -1.18 -1.62 23.23
CA SER A 202 -0.33 -1.57 24.43
C SER A 202 -0.88 -2.40 25.58
N ILE A 203 -2.21 -2.41 25.77
CA ILE A 203 -2.89 -3.23 26.78
C ILE A 203 -2.88 -4.71 26.36
N GLY A 204 -3.09 -4.98 25.07
CA GLY A 204 -3.25 -6.32 24.51
C GLY A 204 -1.96 -7.10 24.23
N ARG A 205 -0.84 -6.41 23.97
CA ARG A 205 0.42 -6.98 23.47
C ARG A 205 1.06 -8.01 24.40
N LYS A 206 0.83 -7.92 25.71
CA LYS A 206 1.33 -8.89 26.69
C LYS A 206 0.82 -10.31 26.45
N ASN A 207 -0.37 -10.43 25.84
CA ASN A 207 -1.03 -11.70 25.53
C ASN A 207 -0.58 -12.30 24.19
N LEU A 208 0.34 -11.66 23.45
CA LEU A 208 0.88 -12.23 22.21
C LEU A 208 1.74 -13.46 22.48
N PRO A 209 1.69 -14.48 21.60
CA PRO A 209 2.58 -15.63 21.69
C PRO A 209 4.06 -15.24 21.75
N GLU A 210 4.85 -15.98 22.50
CA GLU A 210 6.30 -15.76 22.59
C GLU A 210 7.01 -15.88 21.23
N SER A 211 6.46 -16.67 20.30
CA SER A 211 6.94 -16.78 18.91
C SER A 211 6.91 -15.43 18.17
N GLY A 212 5.94 -14.56 18.45
CA GLY A 212 5.85 -13.22 17.86
C GLY A 212 6.81 -12.20 18.48
N LYS A 213 7.31 -12.48 19.70
CA LYS A 213 8.25 -11.62 20.44
C LYS A 213 9.72 -11.94 20.16
N ARG A 214 10.01 -13.17 19.72
CA ARG A 214 11.37 -13.60 19.39
C ARG A 214 11.83 -13.04 18.04
N VAL A 215 13.13 -12.81 17.92
CA VAL A 215 13.79 -12.46 16.67
C VAL A 215 14.03 -13.76 15.90
N PRO A 216 13.44 -13.96 14.71
CA PRO A 216 13.60 -15.21 13.96
C PRO A 216 15.06 -15.52 13.58
N ASN A 217 15.78 -14.52 13.08
CA ASN A 217 17.14 -14.67 12.55
C ASN A 217 18.09 -13.62 13.16
N PRO A 218 18.43 -13.70 14.46
CA PRO A 218 19.14 -12.64 15.16
C PRO A 218 20.53 -12.39 14.56
N LEU A 219 20.86 -11.11 14.33
CA LEU A 219 22.21 -10.72 13.93
C LEU A 219 23.21 -10.93 15.08
N PRO A 220 24.45 -11.36 14.79
CA PRO A 220 25.53 -11.35 15.77
C PRO A 220 25.73 -9.94 16.34
N LYS A 221 25.95 -9.82 17.65
CA LYS A 221 26.15 -8.51 18.31
C LYS A 221 27.30 -7.69 17.69
N SER A 222 28.31 -8.37 17.15
CA SER A 222 29.43 -7.76 16.43
C SER A 222 29.04 -7.05 15.13
N ALA A 223 27.88 -7.37 14.54
CA ALA A 223 27.39 -6.74 13.31
C ALA A 223 26.63 -5.42 13.56
N TYR A 224 26.24 -5.13 14.80
CA TYR A 224 25.44 -3.95 15.15
C TYR A 224 26.17 -2.63 14.85
N PRO A 225 27.45 -2.44 15.22
CA PRO A 225 28.16 -1.20 14.89
C PRO A 225 28.24 -0.95 13.39
N LYS A 226 28.47 -2.00 12.59
CA LYS A 226 28.49 -1.91 11.12
C LYS A 226 27.13 -1.51 10.56
N LEU A 227 26.05 -2.12 11.06
CA LEU A 227 24.69 -1.80 10.65
C LEU A 227 24.32 -0.35 10.99
N ILE A 228 24.61 0.08 12.21
CA ILE A 228 24.37 1.46 12.66
C ILE A 228 25.19 2.43 11.79
N GLY A 229 26.45 2.09 11.51
CA GLY A 229 27.29 2.88 10.59
C GLY A 229 26.68 3.01 9.19
N ILE A 230 26.15 1.92 8.61
CA ILE A 230 25.47 1.95 7.31
C ILE A 230 24.19 2.78 7.37
N ALA A 231 23.39 2.65 8.43
CA ALA A 231 22.15 3.40 8.60
C ALA A 231 22.42 4.90 8.76
N VAL A 232 23.40 5.28 9.58
CA VAL A 232 23.83 6.66 9.78
C VAL A 232 24.42 7.25 8.50
N ALA A 233 25.27 6.49 7.78
CA ALA A 233 25.82 6.93 6.51
C ALA A 233 24.72 7.12 5.44
N GLY A 234 23.74 6.21 5.38
CA GLY A 234 22.59 6.33 4.49
C GLY A 234 21.72 7.55 4.82
N LEU A 235 21.45 7.81 6.10
CA LEU A 235 20.71 8.99 6.54
C LEU A 235 21.48 10.28 6.25
N ALA A 236 22.78 10.31 6.56
CA ALA A 236 23.65 11.44 6.25
C ALA A 236 23.69 11.72 4.74
N LEU A 237 23.76 10.68 3.90
CA LEU A 237 23.68 10.82 2.46
C LEU A 237 22.34 11.43 2.02
N LEU A 238 21.21 10.96 2.54
CA LEU A 238 19.90 11.55 2.23
C LEU A 238 19.80 13.02 2.64
N VAL A 239 20.33 13.37 3.81
CA VAL A 239 20.38 14.76 4.29
C VAL A 239 21.25 15.61 3.36
N VAL A 240 22.47 15.16 3.04
CA VAL A 240 23.37 15.87 2.12
C VAL A 240 22.72 16.05 0.76
N LEU A 241 22.15 14.98 0.17
CA LEU A 241 21.47 15.05 -1.13
C LEU A 241 20.27 16.00 -1.12
N THR A 242 19.59 16.14 0.01
CA THR A 242 18.50 17.12 0.18
C THR A 242 19.06 18.55 0.30
N LEU A 243 20.12 18.76 1.09
CA LEU A 243 20.75 20.07 1.30
C LEU A 243 21.41 20.60 0.01
N VAL A 244 22.01 19.72 -0.80
CA VAL A 244 22.57 20.09 -2.10
C VAL A 244 21.52 20.14 -3.22
N HIS A 245 20.23 20.04 -2.89
CA HIS A 245 19.10 20.14 -3.82
C HIS A 245 19.09 19.07 -4.93
N VAL A 246 19.75 17.92 -4.71
CA VAL A 246 19.64 16.75 -5.59
C VAL A 246 18.30 16.06 -5.38
N ILE A 247 17.85 15.96 -4.12
CA ILE A 247 16.50 15.54 -3.76
C ILE A 247 15.70 16.78 -3.40
N THR A 248 14.61 17.01 -4.13
CA THR A 248 13.69 18.14 -3.96
C THR A 248 12.25 17.62 -3.92
N ALA A 249 11.33 18.46 -3.43
CA ALA A 249 9.91 18.14 -3.47
C ALA A 249 9.40 17.83 -4.91
N ALA A 250 9.95 18.53 -5.92
CA ALA A 250 9.52 18.40 -7.30
C ALA A 250 9.96 17.08 -7.97
N ASN A 251 11.11 16.53 -7.57
CA ASN A 251 11.66 15.30 -8.16
C ASN A 251 11.58 14.07 -7.25
N LEU A 252 10.94 14.17 -6.08
CA LEU A 252 10.86 13.09 -5.10
C LEU A 252 10.31 11.78 -5.70
N ALA A 253 9.23 11.86 -6.48
CA ALA A 253 8.68 10.70 -7.18
C ALA A 253 9.71 10.01 -8.07
N VAL A 254 10.44 10.77 -8.90
CA VAL A 254 11.48 10.25 -9.79
C VAL A 254 12.62 9.60 -9.01
N VAL A 255 13.08 10.23 -7.93
CA VAL A 255 14.13 9.68 -7.05
C VAL A 255 13.70 8.32 -6.49
N VAL A 256 12.46 8.21 -6.01
CA VAL A 256 11.91 6.96 -5.47
C VAL A 256 11.78 5.89 -6.55
N ILE A 257 11.34 6.25 -7.76
CA ILE A 257 11.27 5.32 -8.91
C ILE A 257 12.66 4.76 -9.22
N ILE A 258 13.66 5.64 -9.36
CA ILE A 258 15.04 5.24 -9.70
C ILE A 258 15.63 4.38 -8.58
N ALA A 259 15.47 4.77 -7.31
CA ALA A 259 15.98 4.01 -6.17
C ALA A 259 15.34 2.62 -6.07
N ALA A 260 14.02 2.53 -6.23
CA ALA A 260 13.30 1.26 -6.18
C ALA A 260 13.63 0.36 -7.38
N ALA A 261 13.75 0.92 -8.58
CA ALA A 261 14.15 0.18 -9.78
C ALA A 261 15.60 -0.33 -9.66
N ALA A 262 16.53 0.50 -9.19
CA ALA A 262 17.90 0.10 -8.94
C ALA A 262 17.99 -1.03 -7.91
N ALA A 263 17.25 -0.91 -6.79
CA ALA A 263 17.16 -1.97 -5.79
C ALA A 263 16.60 -3.28 -6.38
N ALA A 264 15.57 -3.19 -7.23
CA ALA A 264 14.99 -4.37 -7.88
C ALA A 264 15.99 -5.04 -8.82
N VAL A 265 16.71 -4.27 -9.64
CA VAL A 265 17.78 -4.77 -10.52
C VAL A 265 18.87 -5.46 -9.72
N VAL A 266 19.33 -4.85 -8.62
CA VAL A 266 20.33 -5.46 -7.73
C VAL A 266 19.82 -6.79 -7.16
N TYR A 267 18.58 -6.86 -6.67
CA TYR A 267 17.99 -8.10 -6.19
C TYR A 267 17.91 -9.18 -7.27
N PHE A 268 17.47 -8.84 -8.49
CA PHE A 268 17.47 -9.79 -9.60
C PHE A 268 18.87 -10.30 -9.93
N ILE A 269 19.88 -9.42 -9.99
CA ILE A 269 21.27 -9.81 -10.23
C ILE A 269 21.77 -10.76 -9.14
N VAL A 270 21.54 -10.44 -7.86
CA VAL A 270 21.95 -11.27 -6.73
C VAL A 270 21.30 -12.66 -6.77
N ILE A 271 20.00 -12.72 -7.03
CA ILE A 271 19.25 -13.99 -7.08
C ILE A 271 19.70 -14.81 -8.28
N LEU A 272 19.72 -14.23 -9.50
CA LEU A 272 20.05 -14.95 -10.73
C LEU A 272 21.50 -15.41 -10.81
N ARG A 273 22.45 -14.66 -10.23
CA ARG A 273 23.87 -15.06 -10.15
C ARG A 273 24.16 -16.06 -9.04
N SER A 274 23.23 -16.27 -8.11
CA SER A 274 23.42 -17.24 -7.04
C SER A 274 23.60 -18.64 -7.60
N ARG A 275 24.65 -19.33 -7.13
CA ARG A 275 24.87 -20.76 -7.40
C ARG A 275 24.00 -21.66 -6.51
N ARG A 276 23.26 -21.07 -5.56
CA ARG A 276 22.44 -21.80 -4.58
C ARG A 276 21.00 -22.02 -5.03
N ILE A 277 20.62 -21.57 -6.23
CA ILE A 277 19.29 -21.81 -6.81
C ILE A 277 19.37 -22.84 -7.93
N THR A 278 18.33 -23.65 -8.04
CA THR A 278 18.17 -24.66 -9.10
C THR A 278 17.89 -24.01 -10.45
N HIS A 279 18.07 -24.77 -11.53
CA HIS A 279 17.71 -24.31 -12.89
C HIS A 279 16.21 -23.95 -13.00
N VAL A 280 15.34 -24.72 -12.34
CA VAL A 280 13.89 -24.46 -12.31
C VAL A 280 13.58 -23.16 -11.56
N GLU A 281 14.16 -22.95 -10.37
CA GLU A 281 13.99 -21.69 -9.62
C GLU A 281 14.50 -20.49 -10.43
N ARG A 282 15.62 -20.62 -11.13
CA ARG A 282 16.14 -19.55 -11.99
C ARG A 282 15.17 -19.18 -13.11
N ARG A 283 14.55 -20.17 -13.77
CA ARG A 283 13.50 -19.92 -14.78
C ARG A 283 12.29 -19.23 -14.19
N ARG A 284 11.87 -19.60 -12.97
CA ARG A 284 10.75 -18.95 -12.26
C ARG A 284 11.05 -17.48 -11.93
N VAL A 285 12.28 -17.16 -11.50
CA VAL A 285 12.72 -15.78 -11.26
C VAL A 285 12.70 -14.97 -12.56
N LEU A 286 13.12 -15.56 -13.69
CA LEU A 286 13.02 -14.91 -15.00
C LEU A 286 11.55 -14.67 -15.43
N ALA A 287 10.65 -15.61 -15.11
CA ALA A 287 9.21 -15.42 -15.34
C ALA A 287 8.63 -14.25 -14.53
N PHE A 288 9.23 -13.95 -13.38
CA PHE A 288 8.76 -12.90 -12.48
C PHE A 288 9.08 -11.49 -13.00
N ILE A 289 10.12 -11.29 -13.82
CA ILE A 289 10.50 -9.97 -14.36
C ILE A 289 9.35 -9.29 -15.13
N PRO A 290 8.75 -9.89 -16.18
CA PRO A 290 7.64 -9.25 -16.89
C PRO A 290 6.39 -9.08 -16.00
N MET A 291 6.16 -9.99 -15.05
CA MET A 291 5.07 -9.88 -14.08
C MET A 291 5.28 -8.70 -13.13
N LEU A 292 6.53 -8.43 -12.73
CA LEU A 292 6.90 -7.29 -11.91
C LEU A 292 6.65 -5.97 -12.64
N ILE A 293 7.05 -5.88 -13.91
CA ILE A 293 6.80 -4.71 -14.76
C ILE A 293 5.29 -4.46 -14.91
N ALA A 294 4.51 -5.51 -15.21
CA ALA A 294 3.06 -5.42 -15.29
C ALA A 294 2.42 -4.98 -13.97
N ASN A 295 2.94 -5.48 -12.83
CA ASN A 295 2.47 -5.05 -11.51
C ASN A 295 2.76 -3.56 -11.27
N SER A 296 3.97 -3.09 -11.57
CA SER A 296 4.31 -1.67 -11.47
C SER A 296 3.43 -0.78 -12.35
N ALA A 297 3.17 -1.21 -13.59
CA ALA A 297 2.26 -0.50 -14.49
C ALA A 297 0.84 -0.43 -13.93
N PHE A 298 0.31 -1.55 -13.43
CA PHE A 298 -1.01 -1.59 -12.80
C PHE A 298 -1.11 -0.62 -11.62
N TRP A 299 -0.15 -0.67 -10.67
CA TRP A 299 -0.16 0.22 -9.52
C TRP A 299 0.06 1.69 -9.91
N SER A 300 0.74 1.99 -11.02
CA SER A 300 0.86 3.37 -11.53
C SER A 300 -0.45 3.99 -12.01
N LEU A 301 -1.40 3.16 -12.41
CA LEU A 301 -2.75 3.56 -12.79
C LEU A 301 -3.66 3.57 -11.56
N TYR A 302 -3.69 2.45 -10.83
CA TYR A 302 -4.55 2.28 -9.66
C TYR A 302 -4.30 3.33 -8.57
N GLN A 303 -3.03 3.64 -8.26
CA GLN A 303 -2.70 4.59 -7.20
C GLN A 303 -3.05 6.05 -7.51
N GLN A 304 -3.45 6.36 -8.75
CA GLN A 304 -3.93 7.70 -9.07
C GLN A 304 -5.25 8.06 -8.39
N GLN A 305 -5.90 7.09 -7.71
CA GLN A 305 -6.98 7.38 -6.77
C GLN A 305 -6.61 8.45 -5.73
N PHE A 306 -5.33 8.49 -5.31
CA PHE A 306 -4.81 9.46 -4.34
C PHE A 306 -4.18 10.70 -4.98
N THR A 307 -4.14 10.79 -6.32
CA THR A 307 -3.57 11.93 -7.05
C THR A 307 -4.62 12.52 -7.99
N VAL A 308 -4.68 12.08 -9.25
CA VAL A 308 -5.57 12.63 -10.28
C VAL A 308 -7.03 12.54 -9.88
N VAL A 309 -7.49 11.42 -9.31
CA VAL A 309 -8.90 11.28 -8.91
C VAL A 309 -9.26 12.25 -7.79
N THR A 310 -8.33 12.53 -6.88
CA THR A 310 -8.53 13.53 -5.83
C THR A 310 -8.65 14.94 -6.44
N ILE A 311 -7.78 15.30 -7.40
CA ILE A 311 -7.89 16.58 -8.13
C ILE A 311 -9.18 16.65 -8.96
N TYR A 312 -9.54 15.57 -9.63
CA TYR A 312 -10.78 15.47 -10.43
C TYR A 312 -12.00 15.66 -9.53
N THR A 313 -12.00 15.06 -8.35
CA THR A 313 -13.06 15.20 -7.35
C THR A 313 -13.17 16.65 -6.86
N ASP A 314 -12.05 17.33 -6.63
CA ASP A 314 -12.05 18.73 -6.19
C ASP A 314 -12.56 19.68 -7.29
N VAL A 315 -12.09 19.52 -8.53
CA VAL A 315 -12.25 20.54 -9.60
C VAL A 315 -13.37 20.23 -10.60
N ARG A 316 -13.58 18.96 -10.94
CA ARG A 316 -14.49 18.55 -12.03
C ARG A 316 -15.81 17.99 -11.53
N LEU A 317 -15.80 17.28 -10.40
CA LEU A 317 -16.96 16.59 -9.88
C LEU A 317 -17.99 17.58 -9.29
N ASP A 318 -19.27 17.37 -9.63
CA ASP A 318 -20.37 17.95 -8.87
C ASP A 318 -20.43 17.26 -7.50
N ARG A 319 -20.10 18.03 -6.47
CA ARG A 319 -20.10 17.59 -5.07
C ARG A 319 -21.35 18.04 -4.33
N SER A 320 -22.32 18.66 -4.99
CA SER A 320 -23.56 19.11 -4.35
C SER A 320 -24.51 17.94 -4.10
N LEU A 321 -24.72 17.61 -2.82
CA LEU A 321 -25.63 16.58 -2.36
C LEU A 321 -26.73 17.22 -1.53
N PHE A 322 -27.92 17.36 -2.10
CA PHE A 322 -29.10 17.92 -1.41
C PHE A 322 -28.82 19.29 -0.75
N GLY A 323 -28.02 20.14 -1.41
CA GLY A 323 -27.65 21.48 -0.90
C GLY A 323 -26.42 21.50 0.02
N TRP A 324 -25.79 20.35 0.31
CA TRP A 324 -24.54 20.25 1.05
C TRP A 324 -23.40 19.76 0.16
N GLU A 325 -22.24 20.40 0.25
CA GLU A 325 -21.08 20.04 -0.56
C GLU A 325 -20.29 18.86 0.04
N MET A 326 -20.22 17.74 -0.66
CA MET A 326 -19.45 16.56 -0.28
C MET A 326 -17.93 16.88 -0.15
N PRO A 327 -17.24 16.47 0.94
CA PRO A 327 -15.79 16.56 1.05
C PRO A 327 -15.08 15.77 -0.06
N VAL A 328 -13.95 16.29 -0.54
CA VAL A 328 -13.15 15.65 -1.59
C VAL A 328 -12.67 14.25 -1.18
N SER A 329 -12.32 14.08 0.09
CA SER A 329 -11.81 12.81 0.64
C SER A 329 -12.79 11.65 0.54
N TRP A 330 -14.10 11.91 0.44
CA TRP A 330 -15.13 10.85 0.35
C TRP A 330 -15.01 10.03 -0.94
N SER A 331 -14.39 10.58 -1.99
CA SER A 331 -14.05 9.82 -3.20
C SER A 331 -13.18 8.58 -2.90
N GLN A 332 -12.31 8.67 -1.89
CA GLN A 332 -11.42 7.58 -1.50
C GLN A 332 -12.16 6.47 -0.71
N SER A 333 -13.30 6.80 -0.10
CA SER A 333 -14.14 5.83 0.60
C SER A 333 -14.96 4.95 -0.37
N ILE A 334 -15.09 5.33 -1.64
CA ILE A 334 -15.88 4.59 -2.64
C ILE A 334 -15.25 3.21 -2.93
N ASN A 335 -13.93 3.14 -3.11
CA ASN A 335 -13.24 1.87 -3.43
C ASN A 335 -13.41 0.82 -2.31
N PRO A 336 -13.16 1.12 -1.02
CA PRO A 336 -13.37 0.19 0.08
C PRO A 336 -14.79 -0.37 0.18
N VAL A 337 -15.83 0.44 -0.13
CA VAL A 337 -17.23 -0.06 -0.16
C VAL A 337 -17.34 -1.21 -1.15
N PHE A 338 -16.85 -1.02 -2.37
CA PHE A 338 -16.89 -2.07 -3.39
C PHE A 338 -16.02 -3.27 -3.04
N ILE A 339 -14.86 -3.08 -2.40
CA ILE A 339 -14.03 -4.20 -1.94
C ILE A 339 -14.80 -5.04 -0.92
N ILE A 340 -15.42 -4.42 0.08
CA ILE A 340 -16.20 -5.12 1.12
C ILE A 340 -17.34 -5.92 0.49
N VAL A 341 -18.07 -5.33 -0.47
CA VAL A 341 -19.22 -5.98 -1.12
C VAL A 341 -18.79 -7.09 -2.08
N PHE A 342 -17.76 -6.87 -2.90
CA PHE A 342 -17.43 -7.75 -4.03
C PHE A 342 -16.29 -8.72 -3.78
N ALA A 343 -15.47 -8.55 -2.73
CA ALA A 343 -14.38 -9.50 -2.43
C ALA A 343 -14.90 -10.94 -2.25
N GLY A 344 -16.00 -11.11 -1.50
CA GLY A 344 -16.65 -12.42 -1.31
C GLY A 344 -17.22 -12.99 -2.61
N VAL A 345 -17.77 -12.14 -3.49
CA VAL A 345 -18.30 -12.54 -4.79
C VAL A 345 -17.18 -13.08 -5.69
N PHE A 346 -16.06 -12.37 -5.78
CA PHE A 346 -14.90 -12.81 -6.55
C PHE A 346 -14.29 -14.09 -6.00
N ALA A 347 -14.18 -14.21 -4.67
CA ALA A 347 -13.74 -15.45 -4.03
C ALA A 347 -14.65 -16.63 -4.42
N ALA A 348 -15.98 -16.45 -4.38
CA ALA A 348 -16.95 -17.48 -4.78
C ALA A 348 -16.83 -17.84 -6.27
N ILE A 349 -16.62 -16.86 -7.16
CA ILE A 349 -16.39 -17.08 -8.59
C ILE A 349 -15.15 -17.96 -8.81
N TRP A 350 -14.03 -17.63 -8.15
CA TRP A 350 -12.79 -18.41 -8.30
C TRP A 350 -12.93 -19.83 -7.75
N THR A 351 -13.57 -19.99 -6.60
CA THR A 351 -13.85 -21.30 -6.02
C THR A 351 -14.73 -22.15 -6.93
N LYS A 352 -15.81 -21.57 -7.48
CA LYS A 352 -16.71 -22.28 -8.41
C LYS A 352 -16.03 -22.67 -9.72
N LEU A 353 -15.11 -21.84 -10.23
CA LEU A 353 -14.36 -22.14 -11.44
C LEU A 353 -13.31 -23.25 -11.23
N GLY A 354 -12.74 -23.39 -10.03
CA GLY A 354 -11.79 -24.44 -9.69
C GLY A 354 -10.61 -24.50 -10.68
N SER A 355 -10.45 -25.62 -11.39
CA SER A 355 -9.42 -25.82 -12.41
C SER A 355 -9.64 -25.01 -13.70
N ARG A 356 -10.85 -24.48 -13.93
CA ARG A 356 -11.19 -23.64 -15.10
C ARG A 356 -10.86 -22.16 -14.91
N GLN A 357 -10.36 -21.77 -13.74
CA GLN A 357 -10.04 -20.38 -13.49
C GLN A 357 -8.93 -19.87 -14.44
N PRO A 358 -8.91 -18.57 -14.80
CA PRO A 358 -7.80 -18.01 -15.54
C PRO A 358 -6.49 -18.16 -14.77
N SER A 359 -5.41 -18.50 -15.46
CA SER A 359 -4.07 -18.53 -14.85
C SER A 359 -3.70 -17.17 -14.27
N THR A 360 -2.77 -17.14 -13.32
CA THR A 360 -2.32 -15.87 -12.73
C THR A 360 -1.91 -14.79 -13.74
N PRO A 361 -1.08 -15.07 -14.78
CA PRO A 361 -0.76 -14.06 -15.80
C PRO A 361 -1.98 -13.54 -16.57
N MET A 362 -3.00 -14.38 -16.78
CA MET A 362 -4.24 -13.97 -17.45
C MET A 362 -5.10 -13.06 -16.57
N LYS A 363 -5.12 -13.32 -15.24
CA LYS A 363 -5.76 -12.40 -14.30
C LYS A 363 -5.09 -11.03 -14.32
N PHE A 364 -3.76 -10.97 -14.44
CA PHE A 364 -3.03 -9.71 -14.66
C PHE A 364 -3.41 -9.02 -15.97
N VAL A 365 -3.49 -9.75 -17.10
CA VAL A 365 -3.93 -9.18 -18.38
C VAL A 365 -5.32 -8.56 -18.25
N VAL A 366 -6.27 -9.30 -17.69
CA VAL A 366 -7.65 -8.85 -17.54
C VAL A 366 -7.74 -7.65 -16.59
N GLY A 367 -7.12 -7.72 -15.41
CA GLY A 367 -7.08 -6.60 -14.48
C GLY A 367 -6.43 -5.35 -15.09
N MET A 368 -5.36 -5.52 -15.85
CA MET A 368 -4.70 -4.40 -16.51
C MET A 368 -5.57 -3.76 -17.61
N ALA A 369 -6.23 -4.59 -18.42
CA ALA A 369 -7.14 -4.10 -19.45
C ALA A 369 -8.34 -3.36 -18.85
N ILE A 370 -8.95 -3.90 -17.79
CA ILE A 370 -10.07 -3.28 -17.07
C ILE A 370 -9.65 -1.93 -16.49
N MET A 371 -8.46 -1.84 -15.90
CA MET A 371 -7.94 -0.56 -15.39
C MET A 371 -7.72 0.45 -16.53
N GLY A 372 -7.19 0.04 -17.68
CA GLY A 372 -7.09 0.91 -18.86
C GLY A 372 -8.46 1.43 -19.32
N VAL A 373 -9.47 0.55 -19.38
CA VAL A 373 -10.86 0.93 -19.68
C VAL A 373 -11.41 1.90 -18.63
N ALA A 374 -11.11 1.69 -17.34
CA ALA A 374 -11.57 2.57 -16.28
C ALA A 374 -11.09 4.02 -16.45
N PHE A 375 -9.85 4.20 -16.92
CA PHE A 375 -9.34 5.53 -17.27
C PHE A 375 -10.08 6.12 -18.48
N LEU A 376 -10.37 5.32 -19.52
CA LEU A 376 -11.13 5.78 -20.68
C LEU A 376 -12.57 6.20 -20.31
N LEU A 377 -13.17 5.61 -19.28
CA LEU A 377 -14.51 5.98 -18.83
C LEU A 377 -14.60 7.43 -18.33
N PHE A 378 -13.51 8.04 -17.86
CA PHE A 378 -13.49 9.47 -17.52
C PHE A 378 -13.80 10.36 -18.74
N ILE A 379 -13.47 9.92 -19.96
CA ILE A 379 -13.74 10.68 -21.19
C ILE A 379 -15.25 10.86 -21.40
N THR A 380 -16.08 9.91 -20.96
CA THR A 380 -17.54 10.02 -21.09
C THR A 380 -18.13 11.16 -20.24
N MET A 381 -17.39 11.61 -19.23
CA MET A 381 -17.75 12.74 -18.37
C MET A 381 -16.99 14.02 -18.74
N SER A 382 -16.18 13.99 -19.80
CA SER A 382 -15.43 15.16 -20.26
C SER A 382 -16.36 16.22 -20.90
N GLY A 383 -15.94 17.48 -20.87
CA GLY A 383 -16.73 18.59 -21.43
C GLY A 383 -17.91 19.06 -20.57
N THR A 384 -18.11 18.47 -19.38
CA THR A 384 -19.13 18.88 -18.39
C THR A 384 -18.84 20.22 -17.70
N GLY A 385 -17.62 20.74 -17.82
CA GLY A 385 -17.19 21.97 -17.14
C GLY A 385 -16.71 21.72 -15.70
N MET A 386 -16.31 22.81 -15.02
CA MET A 386 -15.94 22.75 -13.61
C MET A 386 -17.17 22.41 -12.76
N HIS A 387 -17.00 21.50 -11.80
CA HIS A 387 -18.08 20.99 -10.95
C HIS A 387 -19.31 20.44 -11.70
N GLY A 388 -19.15 19.98 -12.94
CA GLY A 388 -20.25 19.46 -13.76
C GLY A 388 -20.27 17.93 -13.92
N ALA A 389 -19.18 17.23 -13.57
CA ALA A 389 -19.12 15.78 -13.75
C ALA A 389 -20.00 15.07 -12.71
N PRO A 390 -20.84 14.10 -13.10
CA PRO A 390 -21.80 13.47 -12.20
C PRO A 390 -21.12 12.56 -11.18
N LEU A 391 -21.51 12.67 -9.90
CA LEU A 391 -21.01 11.79 -8.82
C LEU A 391 -21.18 10.30 -9.14
N LEU A 392 -22.33 9.91 -9.67
CA LEU A 392 -22.60 8.51 -10.06
C LEU A 392 -21.64 8.01 -11.15
N GLY A 393 -21.19 8.90 -12.02
CA GLY A 393 -20.18 8.56 -13.03
C GLY A 393 -18.84 8.23 -12.39
N LEU A 394 -18.37 9.03 -11.42
CA LEU A 394 -17.16 8.70 -10.65
C LEU A 394 -17.31 7.39 -9.86
N VAL A 395 -18.46 7.18 -9.22
CA VAL A 395 -18.77 5.92 -8.51
C VAL A 395 -18.65 4.73 -9.47
N GLY A 396 -19.18 4.84 -10.69
CA GLY A 396 -19.05 3.83 -11.73
C GLY A 396 -17.60 3.59 -12.14
N VAL A 397 -16.79 4.63 -12.31
CA VAL A 397 -15.36 4.48 -12.63
C VAL A 397 -14.61 3.79 -11.49
N ILE A 398 -14.82 4.20 -10.23
CA ILE A 398 -14.17 3.57 -9.08
C ILE A 398 -14.61 2.12 -8.90
N PHE A 399 -15.86 1.77 -9.23
CA PHE A 399 -16.29 0.38 -9.29
C PHE A 399 -15.43 -0.44 -10.27
N VAL A 400 -15.15 0.11 -11.46
CA VAL A 400 -14.28 -0.56 -12.44
C VAL A 400 -12.82 -0.64 -11.95
N PHE A 401 -12.31 0.38 -11.23
CA PHE A 401 -11.01 0.30 -10.54
C PHE A 401 -10.99 -0.87 -9.55
N THR A 402 -12.04 -1.02 -8.74
CA THR A 402 -12.16 -2.10 -7.76
C THR A 402 -12.21 -3.47 -8.44
N VAL A 403 -12.98 -3.62 -9.52
CA VAL A 403 -13.01 -4.86 -10.30
C VAL A 403 -11.60 -5.21 -10.79
N ALA A 404 -10.87 -4.25 -11.38
CA ALA A 404 -9.50 -4.46 -11.83
C ALA A 404 -8.55 -4.90 -10.69
N GLU A 405 -8.68 -4.28 -9.52
CA GLU A 405 -7.91 -4.64 -8.32
C GLU A 405 -8.18 -6.06 -7.86
N LEU A 406 -9.44 -6.50 -7.84
CA LEU A 406 -9.84 -7.85 -7.41
C LEU A 406 -9.26 -8.96 -8.31
N PHE A 407 -8.84 -8.63 -9.53
CA PHE A 407 -8.11 -9.55 -10.41
C PHE A 407 -6.61 -9.67 -10.05
N ILE A 408 -5.97 -8.62 -9.54
CA ILE A 408 -4.50 -8.55 -9.39
C ILE A 408 -4.04 -8.64 -7.94
N SER A 409 -4.67 -7.91 -7.03
CA SER A 409 -4.20 -7.74 -5.65
C SER A 409 -4.04 -9.09 -4.90
N PRO A 410 -5.02 -10.03 -4.94
CA PRO A 410 -4.88 -11.31 -4.25
C PRO A 410 -3.81 -12.23 -4.85
N VAL A 411 -3.60 -12.13 -6.16
CA VAL A 411 -2.74 -13.07 -6.91
C VAL A 411 -1.29 -12.59 -7.01
N GLY A 412 -1.03 -11.28 -6.91
CA GLY A 412 0.32 -10.73 -7.01
C GLY A 412 1.27 -11.26 -5.94
N LEU A 413 0.87 -11.24 -4.67
CA LEU A 413 1.68 -11.77 -3.58
C LEU A 413 1.76 -13.31 -3.63
N SER A 414 0.67 -13.98 -4.00
CA SER A 414 0.64 -15.45 -4.16
C SER A 414 1.60 -15.93 -5.25
N LEU A 415 1.65 -15.22 -6.38
CA LEU A 415 2.59 -15.52 -7.46
C LEU A 415 4.04 -15.36 -6.99
N THR A 416 4.30 -14.27 -6.29
CA THR A 416 5.61 -13.92 -5.75
C THR A 416 6.16 -15.04 -4.86
N THR A 417 5.35 -15.59 -3.96
CA THR A 417 5.77 -16.67 -3.07
C THR A 417 5.95 -18.00 -3.82
N LYS A 418 5.07 -18.33 -4.76
CA LYS A 418 5.16 -19.57 -5.57
C LYS A 418 6.37 -19.59 -6.53
N LEU A 419 6.77 -18.43 -7.05
CA LEU A 419 7.92 -18.30 -7.96
C LEU A 419 9.24 -18.08 -7.23
N SER A 420 9.20 -17.79 -5.94
CA SER A 420 10.41 -17.51 -5.17
C SER A 420 11.28 -18.75 -4.99
N PRO A 421 12.60 -18.63 -5.15
CA PRO A 421 13.53 -19.62 -4.63
C PRO A 421 13.39 -19.79 -3.12
N SER A 422 13.61 -20.99 -2.62
CA SER A 422 13.49 -21.33 -1.19
C SER A 422 14.38 -20.45 -0.28
N ILE A 423 15.59 -20.14 -0.75
CA ILE A 423 16.58 -19.34 0.00
C ILE A 423 16.32 -17.83 -0.08
N PHE A 424 15.55 -17.38 -1.09
CA PHE A 424 15.35 -15.95 -1.38
C PHE A 424 13.90 -15.48 -1.21
N GLN A 425 13.10 -16.17 -0.38
CA GLN A 425 11.67 -15.82 -0.15
C GLN A 425 11.46 -14.37 0.26
N THR A 426 12.21 -13.90 1.25
CA THR A 426 12.11 -12.50 1.73
C THR A 426 12.48 -11.50 0.64
N GLN A 427 13.50 -11.79 -0.18
CA GLN A 427 13.95 -10.91 -1.26
C GLN A 427 12.96 -10.88 -2.42
N THR A 428 12.30 -11.99 -2.74
CA THR A 428 11.26 -12.01 -3.77
C THR A 428 10.02 -11.25 -3.32
N VAL A 429 9.64 -11.34 -2.04
CA VAL A 429 8.59 -10.48 -1.45
C VAL A 429 9.02 -9.00 -1.47
N ALA A 430 10.29 -8.70 -1.21
CA ALA A 430 10.81 -7.34 -1.35
C ALA A 430 10.71 -6.83 -2.80
N LEU A 431 11.00 -7.65 -3.81
CA LEU A 431 10.78 -7.31 -5.22
C LEU A 431 9.32 -6.97 -5.52
N TYR A 432 8.36 -7.70 -4.94
CA TYR A 432 6.95 -7.33 -5.06
C TYR A 432 6.68 -5.94 -4.47
N PHE A 433 7.12 -5.66 -3.25
CA PHE A 433 6.92 -4.32 -2.67
C PHE A 433 7.64 -3.21 -3.43
N LEU A 434 8.83 -3.46 -3.98
CA LEU A 434 9.53 -2.50 -4.85
C LEU A 434 8.71 -2.20 -6.10
N SER A 435 8.03 -3.19 -6.67
CA SER A 435 7.17 -2.97 -7.84
C SER A 435 5.94 -2.11 -7.54
N VAL A 436 5.35 -2.27 -6.35
CA VAL A 436 4.26 -1.40 -5.86
C VAL A 436 4.80 -0.01 -5.54
N ALA A 437 6.03 0.09 -5.01
CA ALA A 437 6.70 1.37 -4.74
C ALA A 437 6.91 2.16 -6.03
N ILE A 438 7.45 1.51 -7.08
CA ILE A 438 7.63 2.08 -8.42
C ILE A 438 6.29 2.57 -8.97
N GLY A 439 5.26 1.71 -8.94
CA GLY A 439 3.93 2.07 -9.43
C GLY A 439 3.35 3.27 -8.69
N THR A 440 3.41 3.27 -7.36
CA THR A 440 2.86 4.37 -6.53
C THR A 440 3.59 5.69 -6.79
N ALA A 441 4.92 5.67 -6.93
CA ALA A 441 5.68 6.86 -7.28
C ALA A 441 5.42 7.33 -8.72
N MET A 442 5.28 6.39 -9.67
CA MET A 442 4.86 6.69 -11.05
C MET A 442 3.47 7.33 -11.10
N ALA A 443 2.52 6.93 -10.25
CA ALA A 443 1.20 7.56 -10.20
C ALA A 443 1.27 9.05 -9.83
N GLY A 444 2.22 9.45 -8.97
CA GLY A 444 2.50 10.85 -8.67
C GLY A 444 3.18 11.59 -9.82
N GLU A 445 4.12 10.94 -10.51
CA GLU A 445 4.81 11.53 -11.67
C GLU A 445 3.87 11.73 -12.86
N LEU A 446 3.04 10.73 -13.16
CA LEU A 446 2.06 10.79 -14.24
C LEU A 446 1.00 11.86 -13.98
N ALA A 447 0.57 12.03 -12.72
CA ALA A 447 -0.43 13.02 -12.34
C ALA A 447 -0.02 14.48 -12.63
N LYS A 448 1.28 14.77 -12.78
CA LYS A 448 1.78 16.11 -13.16
C LYS A 448 1.27 16.57 -14.53
N TRP A 449 0.93 15.62 -15.40
CA TRP A 449 0.45 15.90 -16.76
C TRP A 449 -1.07 16.06 -16.84
N TYR A 450 -1.78 15.89 -15.72
CA TYR A 450 -3.22 16.07 -15.68
C TYR A 450 -3.58 17.56 -15.61
N SER A 451 -4.43 18.00 -16.55
CA SER A 451 -5.08 19.31 -16.48
C SER A 451 -6.55 19.19 -16.92
N PRO A 452 -7.47 19.98 -16.33
CA PRO A 452 -8.88 20.02 -16.76
C PRO A 452 -9.05 20.33 -18.26
N ASP A 453 -8.18 21.18 -18.82
CA ASP A 453 -8.28 21.63 -20.22
C ASP A 453 -7.87 20.53 -21.22
N HIS A 454 -7.04 19.56 -20.79
CA HIS A 454 -6.53 18.48 -21.62
C HIS A 454 -6.90 17.09 -21.06
N GLU A 455 -7.98 16.99 -20.29
CA GLU A 455 -8.35 15.76 -19.57
C GLU A 455 -8.62 14.58 -20.52
N VAL A 456 -9.21 14.84 -21.71
CA VAL A 456 -9.45 13.81 -22.73
C VAL A 456 -8.13 13.19 -23.22
N ALA A 457 -7.13 14.02 -23.49
CA ALA A 457 -5.82 13.55 -23.91
C ALA A 457 -5.14 12.75 -22.79
N TYR A 458 -5.20 13.25 -21.55
CA TYR A 458 -4.64 12.57 -20.39
C TYR A 458 -5.26 11.18 -20.20
N PHE A 459 -6.58 11.10 -20.07
CA PHE A 459 -7.29 9.84 -19.85
C PHE A 459 -7.18 8.89 -21.05
N GLY A 460 -7.17 9.42 -22.27
CA GLY A 460 -6.98 8.66 -23.50
C GLY A 460 -5.59 8.00 -23.58
N ILE A 461 -4.52 8.77 -23.31
CA ILE A 461 -3.15 8.27 -23.34
C ILE A 461 -2.91 7.25 -22.23
N ILE A 462 -3.32 7.59 -21.00
CA ILE A 462 -3.08 6.75 -19.82
C ILE A 462 -3.91 5.46 -19.89
N GLY A 463 -5.20 5.56 -20.26
CA GLY A 463 -6.06 4.40 -20.46
C GLY A 463 -5.59 3.52 -21.63
N GLY A 464 -5.23 4.14 -22.76
CA GLY A 464 -4.66 3.45 -23.91
C GLY A 464 -3.35 2.73 -23.59
N ALA A 465 -2.44 3.36 -22.85
CA ALA A 465 -1.20 2.75 -22.39
C ALA A 465 -1.45 1.52 -21.51
N GLY A 466 -2.44 1.59 -20.60
CA GLY A 466 -2.87 0.43 -19.80
C GLY A 466 -3.34 -0.75 -20.66
N ILE A 467 -4.13 -0.49 -21.70
CA ILE A 467 -4.58 -1.51 -22.66
C ILE A 467 -3.41 -2.09 -23.44
N VAL A 468 -2.48 -1.25 -23.91
CA VAL A 468 -1.27 -1.70 -24.62
C VAL A 468 -0.43 -2.61 -23.73
N VAL A 469 -0.21 -2.26 -22.46
CA VAL A 469 0.50 -3.14 -21.51
C VAL A 469 -0.23 -4.47 -21.33
N ALA A 470 -1.56 -4.46 -21.26
CA ALA A 470 -2.35 -5.69 -21.18
C ALA A 470 -2.18 -6.58 -22.43
N LEU A 471 -2.21 -5.99 -23.63
CA LEU A 471 -2.02 -6.70 -24.90
C LEU A 471 -0.60 -7.26 -25.02
N LEU A 472 0.42 -6.51 -24.59
CA LEU A 472 1.80 -6.98 -24.55
C LEU A 472 1.90 -8.18 -23.59
N LEU A 473 1.35 -8.08 -22.38
CA LEU A 473 1.37 -9.20 -21.43
C LEU A 473 0.62 -10.42 -21.96
N LEU A 474 -0.47 -10.22 -22.70
CA LEU A 474 -1.21 -11.29 -23.38
C LEU A 474 -0.36 -11.99 -24.45
N ALA A 475 0.41 -11.24 -25.24
CA ALA A 475 1.35 -11.79 -26.22
C ALA A 475 2.45 -12.63 -25.53
N PHE A 476 2.92 -12.20 -24.36
CA PHE A 476 3.96 -12.91 -23.58
C PHE A 476 3.42 -14.00 -22.63
N ILE A 477 2.11 -14.32 -22.65
CA ILE A 477 1.54 -15.27 -21.69
C ILE A 477 2.12 -16.68 -21.86
N LYS A 478 2.33 -17.13 -23.10
CA LYS A 478 2.89 -18.46 -23.42
C LYS A 478 4.33 -18.60 -22.92
N PRO A 479 5.26 -17.68 -23.23
CA PRO A 479 6.63 -17.77 -22.72
C PRO A 479 6.69 -17.62 -21.20
N ILE A 480 5.89 -16.74 -20.59
CA ILE A 480 5.83 -16.60 -19.13
C ILE A 480 5.42 -17.92 -18.48
N ARG A 481 4.34 -18.55 -18.94
CA ARG A 481 3.88 -19.85 -18.43
C ARG A 481 4.93 -20.96 -18.60
N SER A 482 5.64 -20.97 -19.73
CA SER A 482 6.75 -21.91 -19.95
C SER A 482 7.86 -21.73 -18.90
N LEU A 483 8.22 -20.48 -18.58
CA LEU A 483 9.21 -20.17 -17.55
C LEU A 483 8.73 -20.51 -16.13
N MET A 484 7.43 -20.38 -15.85
CA MET A 484 6.84 -20.72 -14.54
C MET A 484 6.96 -22.22 -14.18
N SER A 485 7.23 -23.10 -15.15
CA SER A 485 7.56 -24.52 -14.93
C SER A 485 6.55 -25.25 -14.03
N GLY A 486 5.27 -25.25 -14.43
CA GLY A 486 4.18 -25.96 -13.76
C GLY A 486 3.49 -25.20 -12.61
N VAL A 487 3.89 -23.96 -12.34
CA VAL A 487 3.17 -23.07 -11.39
C VAL A 487 2.03 -22.36 -12.14
N HIS A 488 0.84 -22.33 -11.53
CA HIS A 488 -0.37 -21.68 -12.07
C HIS A 488 -0.93 -20.59 -11.14
#